data_AF-B3JH67-F1
#
_entry.id   AF-B3JH67-F1
#
_cell.length_a   1.000
_cell.length_b   1.000
_cell.length_c   1.000
_cell.angle_alpha   90.00
_cell.angle_beta   90.00
_cell.angle_gamma   90.00
#
_symmetry.space_group_name_H-M   'P 1'
#
loop_
_entity.id
_entity.type
_entity.pdbx_description
1 polymer ?
#
loop_
_entity_poly.entity_id
_entity_poly.type
_entity_poly.pdbx_seq_one_letter_code
_entity_poly.pdbx_strand_id
1 'polypeptide(L)'
;MYIIFILWGCGEKEKTGNLGETKLYFDERLSSISADGDSAFWIGSEAGDIWYMKQRRLQPYNIGADRIYKVVTDSVLSDVRICWIGIRNSGLQKWALGEENVRLVEKYPICNKGCNYSVYDILLTDKKVYVATSQGLYAMSHSEKDSLKLIFLQITVKLHVPVSRLS
;
A
#
# COMPACT_ATOMS: atom_id res chain seq x y z
N MET A 1 -14.74 5.92 -56.08
CA MET A 1 -13.64 4.96 -55.88
C MET A 1 -12.73 5.53 -54.80
N TYR A 2 -12.83 5.03 -53.57
CA TYR A 2 -11.98 5.43 -52.45
C TYR A 2 -11.43 4.13 -51.83
N ILE A 3 -10.11 4.01 -51.81
CA ILE A 3 -9.38 2.85 -51.26
C ILE A 3 -9.08 3.15 -49.80
N ILE A 4 -9.58 2.30 -48.90
CA ILE A 4 -9.24 2.33 -47.47
C ILE A 4 -8.12 1.32 -47.26
N PHE A 5 -6.94 1.79 -46.86
CA PHE A 5 -5.85 0.95 -46.39
C PHE A 5 -6.04 0.71 -44.88
N ILE A 6 -6.33 -0.54 -44.50
CA ILE A 6 -6.22 -1.00 -43.12
C ILE A 6 -4.91 -1.77 -43.00
N LEU A 7 -3.90 -1.16 -42.37
CA LEU A 7 -2.70 -1.88 -41.97
C LEU A 7 -3.01 -2.63 -40.67
N TRP A 8 -3.14 -3.95 -40.78
CA TRP A 8 -3.29 -4.84 -39.64
C TRP A 8 -1.89 -5.27 -39.19
N GLY A 9 -1.35 -4.61 -38.17
CA GLY A 9 -0.13 -5.04 -37.50
C GLY A 9 -0.46 -6.10 -36.45
N CYS A 10 -0.41 -7.38 -36.83
CA CYS A 10 -0.46 -8.48 -35.89
C CYS A 10 0.92 -8.60 -35.22
N GLY A 11 1.08 -8.03 -34.03
CA GLY A 11 2.27 -8.25 -33.23
C GLY A 11 2.26 -9.67 -32.67
N GLU A 12 3.07 -10.56 -33.24
CA GLU A 12 3.33 -11.87 -32.68
C GLU A 12 3.90 -11.71 -31.25
N LYS A 13 3.15 -12.18 -30.25
CA LYS A 13 3.68 -12.32 -28.89
C LYS A 13 4.44 -13.64 -28.85
N GLU A 14 5.76 -13.56 -28.80
CA GLU A 14 6.63 -14.70 -28.49
C GLU A 14 6.15 -15.37 -27.20
N LYS A 15 5.66 -16.61 -27.33
CA LYS A 15 5.38 -17.48 -26.20
C LYS A 15 6.68 -18.12 -25.75
N THR A 16 7.38 -17.45 -24.84
CA THR A 16 8.41 -18.11 -24.03
C THR A 16 7.72 -18.94 -22.96
N GLY A 17 7.87 -20.26 -23.04
CA GLY A 17 7.37 -21.19 -22.04
C GLY A 17 8.11 -20.98 -20.72
N ASN A 18 7.36 -20.77 -19.64
CA ASN A 18 7.90 -20.80 -18.28
C ASN A 18 6.86 -21.43 -17.34
N LEU A 19 7.33 -22.26 -16.41
CA LEU A 19 6.55 -23.15 -15.56
C LEU A 19 5.45 -22.43 -14.77
N GLY A 20 4.20 -22.48 -15.26
CA GLY A 20 3.01 -22.13 -14.48
C GLY A 20 2.91 -20.68 -14.00
N GLU A 21 3.73 -19.76 -14.51
CA GLU A 21 3.71 -18.34 -14.14
C GLU A 21 2.40 -17.69 -14.63
N THR A 22 1.54 -17.30 -13.68
CA THR A 22 0.37 -16.46 -13.99
C THR A 22 0.80 -15.00 -13.88
N LYS A 23 0.91 -14.30 -15.02
CA LYS A 23 1.18 -12.87 -15.06
C LYS A 23 -0.14 -12.09 -14.99
N LEU A 24 -0.23 -11.17 -14.04
CA LEU A 24 -1.34 -10.23 -13.92
C LEU A 24 -0.87 -8.86 -14.37
N TYR A 25 -1.69 -8.20 -15.19
CA TYR A 25 -1.42 -6.85 -15.70
C TYR A 25 -2.38 -5.89 -15.02
N PHE A 26 -1.86 -4.74 -14.62
CA PHE A 26 -2.61 -3.64 -14.03
C PHE A 26 -2.43 -2.42 -14.93
N ASP A 27 -3.51 -1.69 -15.17
CA ASP A 27 -3.50 -0.46 -15.98
C ASP A 27 -2.97 0.75 -15.19
N GLU A 28 -2.62 0.54 -13.92
CA GLU A 28 -2.13 1.56 -12.99
C GLU A 28 -0.73 1.22 -12.45
N ARG A 29 0.00 2.26 -12.02
CA ARG A 29 1.27 2.06 -11.33
C ARG A 29 1.03 1.46 -9.95
N LEU A 30 1.62 0.30 -9.70
CA LEU A 30 1.62 -0.31 -8.38
C LEU A 30 2.63 0.40 -7.47
N SER A 31 2.25 0.56 -6.21
CA SER A 31 3.02 1.29 -5.20
C SER A 31 3.28 0.48 -3.93
N SER A 32 2.51 -0.59 -3.70
CA SER A 32 2.69 -1.46 -2.55
C SER A 32 2.26 -2.90 -2.83
N ILE A 33 2.92 -3.82 -2.12
CA ILE A 33 2.53 -5.22 -1.98
C ILE A 33 2.76 -5.65 -0.53
N SER A 34 1.84 -6.43 0.03
CA SER A 34 1.97 -6.96 1.39
C SER A 34 1.31 -8.32 1.53
N ALA A 35 1.98 -9.25 2.20
CA ALA A 35 1.43 -10.57 2.45
C ALA A 35 0.24 -10.51 3.45
N ASP A 36 -0.70 -11.43 3.27
CA ASP A 36 -1.78 -11.73 4.20
C ASP A 36 -1.81 -13.27 4.39
N GLY A 37 -1.07 -13.74 5.39
CA GLY A 37 -0.75 -15.17 5.54
C GLY A 37 0.10 -15.72 4.39
N ASP A 38 0.03 -17.04 4.17
CA ASP A 38 0.94 -17.73 3.25
C ASP A 38 0.49 -17.72 1.78
N SER A 39 -0.79 -17.48 1.52
CA SER A 39 -1.41 -17.71 0.20
C SER A 39 -2.18 -16.51 -0.34
N ALA A 40 -2.06 -15.35 0.30
CA ALA A 40 -2.73 -14.14 -0.13
C ALA A 40 -1.86 -12.91 0.05
N PHE A 41 -2.18 -11.87 -0.72
CA PHE A 41 -1.47 -10.60 -0.66
C PHE A 41 -2.38 -9.46 -1.07
N TRP A 42 -2.09 -8.30 -0.49
CA TRP A 42 -2.63 -7.02 -0.88
C TRP A 42 -1.71 -6.36 -1.89
N ILE A 43 -2.32 -5.63 -2.82
CA ILE A 43 -1.67 -4.82 -3.82
C ILE A 43 -2.29 -3.43 -3.75
N GLY A 44 -1.49 -2.38 -3.74
CA GLY A 44 -1.96 -1.00 -3.77
C GLY A 44 -1.39 -0.22 -4.95
N SER A 45 -2.15 0.73 -5.50
CA SER A 45 -1.72 1.59 -6.62
C SER A 45 -1.25 2.98 -6.17
N GLU A 46 -0.60 3.71 -7.08
CA GLU A 46 -0.32 5.13 -6.94
C GLU A 46 -1.60 5.99 -6.98
N ALA A 47 -2.70 5.47 -7.53
CA ALA A 47 -3.99 6.14 -7.67
C ALA A 47 -4.98 5.86 -6.53
N GLY A 48 -4.63 4.99 -5.58
CA GLY A 48 -5.47 4.69 -4.41
C GLY A 48 -6.28 3.40 -4.49
N ASP A 49 -6.17 2.66 -5.59
CA ASP A 49 -6.81 1.36 -5.75
C ASP A 49 -6.13 0.31 -4.86
N ILE A 50 -6.94 -0.63 -4.39
CA ILE A 50 -6.50 -1.76 -3.59
C ILE A 50 -7.03 -3.03 -4.22
N TRP A 51 -6.20 -4.06 -4.28
CA TRP A 51 -6.62 -5.40 -4.64
C TRP A 51 -6.17 -6.41 -3.61
N TYR A 52 -7.04 -7.37 -3.34
CA TYR A 52 -6.72 -8.57 -2.57
C TYR A 52 -6.64 -9.76 -3.52
N MET A 53 -5.50 -10.45 -3.50
CA MET A 53 -5.28 -11.64 -4.30
C MET A 53 -5.24 -12.86 -3.39
N LYS A 54 -6.13 -13.82 -3.64
CA LYS A 54 -6.10 -15.14 -2.99
C LYS A 54 -6.46 -16.22 -4.01
N GLN A 55 -5.65 -17.27 -4.10
CA GLN A 55 -5.90 -18.43 -4.98
C GLN A 55 -6.23 -18.01 -6.44
N ARG A 56 -5.47 -17.05 -7.00
CA ARG A 56 -5.68 -16.47 -8.35
C ARG A 56 -6.96 -15.67 -8.55
N ARG A 57 -7.77 -15.44 -7.51
CA ARG A 57 -8.88 -14.49 -7.54
C ARG A 57 -8.40 -13.13 -7.06
N LEU A 58 -8.51 -12.13 -7.94
CA LEU A 58 -8.28 -10.72 -7.64
C LEU A 58 -9.60 -10.07 -7.24
N GLN A 59 -9.66 -9.51 -6.04
CA GLN A 59 -10.81 -8.76 -5.54
C GLN A 59 -10.41 -7.27 -5.43
N PRO A 60 -11.01 -6.36 -6.22
CA PRO A 60 -10.75 -4.93 -6.12
C PRO A 60 -11.53 -4.28 -4.97
N TYR A 61 -10.96 -3.22 -4.41
CA TYR A 61 -11.58 -2.32 -3.45
C TYR A 61 -11.25 -0.88 -3.82
N ASN A 62 -12.25 -0.01 -3.75
CA ASN A 62 -12.08 1.43 -3.92
C ASN A 62 -12.45 2.14 -2.61
N ILE A 63 -11.49 2.86 -2.04
CA ILE A 63 -11.65 3.63 -0.80
C ILE A 63 -11.60 5.15 -1.03
N GLY A 64 -11.51 5.60 -2.29
CA GLY A 64 -11.39 7.02 -2.65
C GLY A 64 -10.13 7.69 -2.09
N ALA A 65 -9.02 6.96 -2.02
CA ALA A 65 -7.75 7.43 -1.45
C ALA A 65 -6.77 7.92 -2.52
N ASP A 66 -5.69 8.58 -2.09
CA ASP A 66 -4.45 8.74 -2.87
C ASP A 66 -3.61 7.45 -2.74
N ARG A 67 -2.38 7.44 -3.28
CA ARG A 67 -1.40 6.36 -3.23
C ARG A 67 -1.41 5.54 -1.93
N ILE A 68 -1.48 4.23 -2.11
CA ILE A 68 -1.47 3.24 -1.04
C ILE A 68 -0.04 2.77 -0.78
N TYR A 69 0.50 3.04 0.41
CA TYR A 69 1.85 2.58 0.78
C TYR A 69 1.86 1.21 1.46
N LYS A 70 0.79 0.85 2.18
CA LYS A 70 0.69 -0.45 2.86
C LYS A 70 -0.76 -0.80 3.17
N VAL A 71 -1.11 -2.08 3.04
CA VAL A 71 -2.34 -2.66 3.58
C VAL A 71 -1.96 -3.85 4.46
N VAL A 72 -2.47 -3.92 5.69
CA VAL A 72 -2.25 -5.06 6.58
C VAL A 72 -3.58 -5.49 7.17
N THR A 73 -3.89 -6.78 7.08
CA THR A 73 -5.10 -7.35 7.69
C THR A 73 -4.91 -7.41 9.20
N ASP A 74 -5.88 -6.84 9.91
CA ASP A 74 -5.97 -6.82 11.36
C ASP A 74 -6.74 -8.04 11.88
N SER A 75 -7.93 -8.25 11.30
CA SER A 75 -8.82 -9.35 11.64
C SER A 75 -9.81 -9.60 10.51
N VAL A 76 -10.45 -10.77 10.54
CA VAL A 76 -11.48 -11.17 9.57
C VAL A 76 -12.75 -11.55 10.34
N LEU A 77 -13.86 -10.90 10.02
CA LEU A 77 -15.17 -11.09 10.67
C LEU A 77 -16.22 -11.34 9.59
N SER A 78 -16.76 -12.57 9.52
CA SER A 78 -17.83 -12.95 8.58
C SER A 78 -17.59 -12.41 7.16
N ASP A 79 -16.43 -12.71 6.60
CA ASP A 79 -15.95 -12.29 5.27
C ASP A 79 -15.57 -10.81 5.08
N VAL A 80 -15.72 -9.98 6.12
CA VAL A 80 -15.20 -8.60 6.13
C VAL A 80 -13.79 -8.59 6.72
N ARG A 81 -12.83 -8.04 5.97
CA ARG A 81 -11.46 -7.84 6.45
C ARG A 81 -11.34 -6.46 7.08
N ILE A 82 -11.00 -6.40 8.35
CA ILE A 82 -10.59 -5.17 8.99
C ILE A 82 -9.10 -4.97 8.67
N CYS A 83 -8.75 -3.85 8.05
CA CYS A 83 -7.41 -3.60 7.54
C CYS A 83 -6.89 -2.25 8.02
N TRP A 84 -5.59 -2.23 8.35
CA TRP A 84 -4.81 -1.02 8.51
C TRP A 84 -4.24 -0.61 7.15
N ILE A 85 -4.38 0.68 6.80
CA ILE A 85 -3.98 1.21 5.51
C ILE A 85 -3.12 2.46 5.72
N GLY A 86 -1.92 2.44 5.14
CA GLY A 86 -1.02 3.58 5.08
C GLY A 86 -1.23 4.33 3.76
N ILE A 87 -1.66 5.58 3.84
CA ILE A 87 -2.11 6.35 2.68
C ILE A 87 -1.29 7.65 2.57
N ARG A 88 -0.90 8.00 1.35
CA ARG A 88 -0.21 9.25 1.08
C ARG A 88 -1.01 10.46 1.56
N ASN A 89 -0.34 11.29 2.36
CA ASN A 89 -0.87 12.51 2.96
C ASN A 89 -2.20 12.33 3.72
N SER A 90 -2.53 11.10 4.11
CA SER A 90 -3.81 10.75 4.75
C SER A 90 -3.64 9.80 5.94
N GLY A 91 -2.39 9.59 6.38
CA GLY A 91 -2.09 8.94 7.65
C GLY A 91 -2.30 7.44 7.66
N LEU A 92 -2.40 6.93 8.89
CA LEU A 92 -2.86 5.59 9.18
C LEU A 92 -4.38 5.60 9.31
N GLN A 93 -5.05 4.72 8.56
CA GLN A 93 -6.49 4.54 8.65
C GLN A 93 -6.83 3.08 8.85
N LYS A 94 -7.97 2.82 9.47
CA LYS A 94 -8.54 1.48 9.62
C LYS A 94 -9.82 1.39 8.81
N TRP A 95 -9.95 0.36 7.99
CA TRP A 95 -11.04 0.17 7.05
C TRP A 95 -11.64 -1.22 7.22
N ALA A 96 -12.94 -1.36 6.97
CA ALA A 96 -13.59 -2.65 6.83
C ALA A 96 -13.85 -2.88 5.33
N LEU A 97 -13.26 -3.95 4.78
CA LEU A 97 -13.28 -4.29 3.37
C LEU A 97 -14.09 -5.59 3.20
N GLY A 98 -15.36 -5.46 2.79
CA GLY A 98 -16.21 -6.56 2.35
C GLY A 98 -16.50 -6.45 0.85
N GLU A 99 -17.00 -7.52 0.24
CA GLU A 99 -17.29 -7.54 -1.21
C GLU A 99 -18.30 -6.46 -1.63
N GLU A 100 -19.34 -6.24 -0.83
CA GLU A 100 -20.40 -5.26 -1.15
C GLU A 100 -20.23 -3.91 -0.45
N ASN A 101 -19.49 -3.87 0.67
CA ASN A 101 -19.40 -2.69 1.51
C ASN A 101 -17.96 -2.44 1.96
N VAL A 102 -17.52 -1.21 1.71
CA VAL A 102 -16.23 -0.68 2.10
C VAL A 102 -16.49 0.53 2.98
N ARG A 103 -16.04 0.49 4.24
CA ARG A 103 -16.23 1.61 5.17
C ARG A 103 -14.94 1.98 5.88
N LEU A 104 -14.74 3.28 6.04
CA LEU A 104 -13.78 3.81 6.99
C LEU A 104 -14.25 3.46 8.41
N VAL A 105 -13.36 2.85 9.19
CA VAL A 105 -13.59 2.56 10.61
C VAL A 105 -13.08 3.71 11.45
N GLU A 106 -11.82 4.13 11.23
CA GLU A 106 -11.16 5.11 12.08
C GLU A 106 -9.92 5.73 11.41
N LYS A 107 -9.54 6.95 11.82
CA LYS A 107 -8.26 7.58 11.45
C LYS A 107 -7.39 7.79 12.68
N TYR A 108 -6.10 7.52 12.56
CA TYR A 108 -5.18 7.54 13.69
C TYR A 108 -4.17 8.69 13.55
N PRO A 109 -4.31 9.75 14.36
CA PRO A 109 -3.43 10.89 14.26
C PRO A 109 -2.00 10.54 14.70
N ILE A 110 -1.04 11.05 13.95
CA ILE A 110 0.39 11.00 14.27
C ILE A 110 0.72 12.22 15.12
N CYS A 111 1.37 12.00 16.28
CA CYS A 111 1.73 13.08 17.20
C CYS A 111 2.50 14.21 16.47
N ASN A 112 2.06 15.46 16.64
CA ASN A 112 2.58 16.67 15.99
C ASN A 112 2.44 16.72 14.45
N LYS A 113 1.64 15.84 13.85
CA LYS A 113 1.38 15.75 12.40
C LYS A 113 -0.10 15.65 12.03
N GLY A 114 -0.93 15.18 12.96
CA GLY A 114 -2.34 14.92 12.72
C GLY A 114 -2.55 13.74 11.76
N CYS A 115 -3.61 13.77 10.97
CA CYS A 115 -3.98 12.67 10.08
C CYS A 115 -3.48 12.84 8.63
N ASN A 116 -2.76 13.92 8.31
CA ASN A 116 -2.42 14.27 6.93
C ASN A 116 -0.94 14.01 6.58
N TYR A 117 -0.32 13.02 7.23
CA TYR A 117 1.11 12.72 7.07
C TYR A 117 1.30 11.27 6.62
N SER A 118 2.10 11.07 5.58
CA SER A 118 2.23 9.77 4.93
C SER A 118 2.79 8.69 5.85
N VAL A 119 2.13 7.55 5.87
CA VAL A 119 2.59 6.30 6.49
C VAL A 119 3.12 5.39 5.40
N TYR A 120 4.40 5.03 5.46
CA TYR A 120 5.06 4.24 4.43
C TYR A 120 5.06 2.74 4.71
N ASP A 121 5.07 2.34 5.98
CA ASP A 121 5.01 0.94 6.37
C ASP A 121 4.29 0.76 7.71
N ILE A 122 3.73 -0.43 7.89
CA ILE A 122 2.94 -0.82 9.05
C ILE A 122 3.39 -2.22 9.48
N LEU A 123 3.70 -2.36 10.76
CA LEU A 123 3.96 -3.65 11.38
C LEU A 123 2.99 -3.84 12.55
N LEU A 124 2.20 -4.91 12.47
CA LEU A 124 1.28 -5.33 13.51
C LEU A 124 1.92 -6.38 14.40
N THR A 125 1.64 -6.28 15.69
CA THR A 125 1.90 -7.30 16.71
C THR A 125 0.67 -7.39 17.59
N ASP A 126 0.56 -8.44 18.41
CA ASP A 126 -0.57 -8.60 19.32
C ASP A 126 -0.78 -7.40 20.26
N LYS A 127 0.30 -6.68 20.58
CA LYS A 127 0.30 -5.59 21.56
C LYS A 127 0.39 -4.19 20.96
N LYS A 128 0.97 -4.06 19.78
CA LYS A 128 1.34 -2.75 19.21
C LYS A 128 1.16 -2.69 17.70
N VAL A 129 0.83 -1.50 17.25
CA VAL A 129 0.90 -1.08 15.85
C VAL A 129 2.09 -0.16 15.69
N TYR A 130 3.05 -0.55 14.85
CA TYR A 130 4.21 0.27 14.50
C TYR A 130 4.01 0.89 13.12
N VAL A 131 4.43 2.14 12.98
CA VAL A 131 4.19 2.96 11.80
C VAL A 131 5.46 3.69 11.41
N ALA A 132 5.95 3.44 10.19
CA ALA A 132 7.09 4.14 9.63
C ALA A 132 6.65 5.36 8.82
N THR A 133 7.32 6.49 9.05
CA THR A 133 7.13 7.75 8.32
C THR A 133 8.48 8.31 7.89
N SER A 134 8.51 9.39 7.10
CA SER A 134 9.77 10.06 6.71
C SER A 134 10.42 10.87 7.84
N GLN A 135 9.79 10.93 9.02
CA GLN A 135 10.35 11.59 10.21
C GLN A 135 10.61 10.64 11.37
N GLY A 136 10.42 9.33 11.17
CA GLY A 136 10.72 8.34 12.19
C GLY A 136 9.69 7.24 12.31
N LEU A 137 9.90 6.44 13.35
CA LEU A 137 9.07 5.32 13.74
C LEU A 137 8.16 5.72 14.90
N TYR A 138 6.87 5.44 14.74
CA TYR A 138 5.85 5.67 15.75
C TYR A 138 5.21 4.35 16.18
N ALA A 139 4.62 4.30 17.37
CA ALA A 139 3.70 3.22 17.72
C ALA A 139 2.58 3.65 18.66
N MET A 140 1.60 2.78 18.75
CA MET A 140 0.52 2.83 19.73
C MET A 140 0.20 1.41 20.22
N SER A 141 -0.49 1.31 21.35
CA SER A 141 -1.07 0.05 21.79
C SER A 141 -2.11 -0.41 20.79
N HIS A 142 -2.18 -1.72 20.54
CA HIS A 142 -3.17 -2.28 19.63
C HIS A 142 -4.60 -2.20 20.21
N SER A 143 -4.75 -2.27 21.53
CA SER A 143 -6.04 -2.22 22.21
C SER A 143 -6.55 -0.81 22.49
N GLU A 144 -5.68 0.20 22.44
CA GLU A 144 -6.02 1.57 22.83
C GLU A 144 -6.24 2.44 21.59
N LYS A 145 -7.25 3.32 21.64
CA LYS A 145 -7.53 4.30 20.58
C LYS A 145 -6.71 5.58 20.77
N ASP A 146 -5.44 5.43 21.06
CA ASP A 146 -4.56 6.56 21.36
C ASP A 146 -3.87 7.08 20.09
N SER A 147 -3.26 8.26 20.16
CA SER A 147 -2.43 8.77 19.07
C SER A 147 -1.11 8.00 18.93
N LEU A 148 -0.57 7.95 17.70
CA LEU A 148 0.74 7.36 17.42
C LEU A 148 1.85 8.21 18.06
N LYS A 149 2.60 7.61 18.98
CA LYS A 149 3.69 8.25 19.73
C LYS A 149 5.04 7.94 19.08
N LEU A 150 5.91 8.94 19.01
CA LEU A 150 7.25 8.78 18.44
C LEU A 150 8.10 7.84 19.31
N ILE A 151 8.73 6.84 18.69
CA ILE A 151 9.70 5.94 19.36
C ILE A 151 11.11 6.27 18.90
N PHE A 152 11.33 6.43 17.60
CA PHE A 152 12.63 6.74 17.04
C PHE A 152 12.52 7.86 16.02
N LEU A 153 13.30 8.93 16.22
CA LEU A 153 13.42 10.01 15.26
C LEU A 153 14.33 9.60 14.11
N GLN A 154 13.95 9.92 12.87
CA GLN A 154 14.86 9.81 11.75
C GLN A 154 15.81 11.01 11.75
N ILE A 155 17.10 10.77 12.05
CA ILE A 155 18.15 11.79 11.97
C ILE A 155 18.87 11.62 10.64
N THR A 156 18.65 12.56 9.71
CA THR A 156 19.48 12.63 8.50
C THR A 156 20.76 13.38 8.83
N VAL A 157 21.86 12.67 9.07
CA VAL A 157 23.19 13.29 9.12
C VAL A 157 23.58 13.63 7.68
N LYS A 158 23.59 14.91 7.32
CA LYS A 158 24.22 15.35 6.08
C LYS A 158 25.72 15.12 6.22
N LEU A 159 26.25 14.09 5.57
CA LEU A 159 27.68 13.96 5.36
C LEU A 159 28.12 15.16 4.48
N HIS A 160 28.79 16.13 5.09
CA HIS A 160 29.48 17.17 4.34
C HIS A 160 30.72 16.52 3.72
N VAL A 161 30.66 16.21 2.42
CA VAL A 161 31.85 15.80 1.67
C VAL A 161 32.55 17.09 1.24
N PRO A 162 33.72 17.45 1.81
CA PRO A 162 34.46 18.61 1.36
C PRO A 162 34.92 18.36 -0.08
N VAL A 163 34.50 19.23 -0.99
CA VAL A 163 35.02 19.24 -2.37
C VAL A 163 36.46 19.75 -2.30
N SER A 164 37.43 18.84 -2.31
CA SER A 164 38.82 19.21 -2.55
C SER A 164 38.92 19.74 -3.98
N ARG A 165 39.21 21.04 -4.13
CA ARG A 165 39.55 21.64 -5.43
C ARG A 165 40.78 20.92 -5.97
N LEU A 166 40.63 20.23 -7.10
CA LEU A 166 41.74 19.85 -7.94
C LEU A 166 42.29 21.14 -8.57
N SER A 167 43.55 21.44 -8.24
CA SER A 167 44.38 22.50 -8.83
C SER A 167 44.81 22.16 -10.24
#